data_AF-A0A7L1G0D8-F1
#
_entry.id   AF-A0A7L1G0D8-F1
#
_cell.length_a   1.000
_cell.length_b   1.000
_cell.length_c   1.000
_cell.angle_alpha   90.00
_cell.angle_beta   90.00
_cell.angle_gamma   90.00
#
_symmetry.space_group_name_H-M   'P 1'
#
loop_
_entity.id
_entity.type
_entity.pdbx_description
1 polymer ?
#
loop_
_entity_poly.entity_id
_entity_poly.type
_entity_poly.pdbx_seq_one_letter_code
_entity_poly.pdbx_strand_id
1 'polypeptide(L)'
;PLKKVNGILESPTGTGKTLCLLCSTLAWREHFRDSISARKIAQRLGGGELFPDRPLSSWGTAATEEDASTYYTDVPKIIYASRTHSQLTQVIKELKNTVYRPKICVLGSREQLCINPEVKRLESNHMQIYMCRTKVMSRACHFYNNVEGELGRESQALASGDKSARQRSWEELSCPYYLSRSLKQQADVIFMPYNYLLDSKSRKSHNLDLKGTVVILDEAHNVEKLCEESASFDLTPYDLASAVDALSVVLEDQAKVVQHNEINAEFNMDLATSGLDMELEDIAKIKKILLQLESAIDAVELSPDDTGITKEGSYIFDLFAQAQITFQTKSSLLESLEQILQYLSSRPGLFVNTSGLHKLSDIIQ
;
A
#
# COMPACT_ATOMS: atom_id res chain seq x y z
N PRO A 1 5.47 -1.25 34.99
CA PRO A 1 5.55 -1.94 33.67
C PRO A 1 4.62 -1.21 32.70
N LEU A 2 5.07 -0.90 31.48
CA LEU A 2 4.19 -0.32 30.46
C LEU A 2 3.25 -1.43 29.98
N LYS A 3 1.97 -1.34 30.34
CA LYS A 3 0.96 -2.26 29.81
C LYS A 3 0.69 -1.88 28.36
N LYS A 4 0.81 -2.84 27.44
CA LYS A 4 0.39 -2.70 26.04
C LYS A 4 -1.13 -2.79 26.00
N VAL A 5 -1.80 -1.65 26.10
CA VAL A 5 -3.27 -1.57 26.14
C VAL A 5 -3.78 -0.67 25.03
N ASN A 6 -4.98 -0.97 24.57
CA ASN A 6 -5.75 -0.08 23.71
C ASN A 6 -6.52 0.90 24.60
N GLY A 7 -6.69 2.14 24.14
CA GLY A 7 -7.48 3.15 24.83
C GLY A 7 -8.36 3.91 23.84
N ILE A 8 -9.58 4.19 24.25
CA ILE A 8 -10.51 5.08 23.53
C ILE A 8 -10.57 6.37 24.33
N LEU A 9 -10.29 7.49 23.67
CA LEU A 9 -10.28 8.81 24.28
C LEU A 9 -11.33 9.66 23.59
N GLU A 10 -12.30 10.15 24.35
CA GLU A 10 -13.30 11.08 23.88
C GLU A 10 -13.02 12.48 24.45
N SER A 11 -13.19 13.51 23.63
CA SER A 11 -13.23 14.89 24.12
C SER A 11 -14.14 15.73 23.22
N PRO A 12 -14.59 16.93 23.64
CA PRO A 12 -15.39 17.87 22.82
C PRO A 12 -14.57 18.56 21.72
N THR A 13 -15.15 18.75 20.53
CA THR A 13 -14.49 19.42 19.39
C THR A 13 -13.94 20.81 19.75
N GLY A 14 -12.86 21.25 19.08
CA GLY A 14 -12.25 22.58 19.31
C GLY A 14 -11.35 22.70 20.55
N THR A 15 -11.14 21.63 21.32
CA THR A 15 -10.30 21.63 22.55
C THR A 15 -8.82 21.34 22.31
N GLY A 16 -8.36 21.29 21.04
CA GLY A 16 -6.96 20.99 20.71
C GLY A 16 -6.55 19.53 20.96
N LYS A 17 -7.52 18.59 20.92
CA LYS A 17 -7.30 17.13 21.07
C LYS A 17 -6.07 16.62 20.34
N THR A 18 -6.01 16.87 19.05
CA THR A 18 -4.94 16.43 18.16
C THR A 18 -3.57 16.84 18.68
N LEU A 19 -3.40 18.12 19.02
CA LEU A 19 -2.14 18.65 19.52
C LEU A 19 -1.82 18.13 20.92
N CYS A 20 -2.83 18.03 21.80
CA CYS A 20 -2.67 17.46 23.14
C CYS A 20 -2.18 16.01 23.07
N LEU A 21 -2.83 15.19 22.23
CA LEU A 21 -2.51 13.78 22.03
C LEU A 21 -1.09 13.60 21.47
N LEU A 22 -0.73 14.37 20.44
CA LEU A 22 0.62 14.35 19.87
C LEU A 22 1.67 14.83 20.85
N CYS A 23 1.47 15.96 21.52
CA CYS A 23 2.43 16.49 22.49
C CYS A 23 2.66 15.52 23.64
N SER A 24 1.59 14.92 24.17
CA SER A 24 1.68 13.93 25.25
C SER A 24 2.46 12.69 24.81
N THR A 25 2.19 12.20 23.60
CA THR A 25 2.88 11.03 23.03
C THR A 25 4.35 11.33 22.76
N LEU A 26 4.67 12.52 22.24
CA LEU A 26 6.04 12.96 21.99
C LEU A 26 6.83 13.17 23.28
N ALA A 27 6.23 13.79 24.29
CA ALA A 27 6.82 13.94 25.62
C ALA A 27 7.17 12.57 26.24
N TRP A 28 6.22 11.64 26.19
CA TRP A 28 6.44 10.27 26.65
C TRP A 28 7.57 9.59 25.88
N ARG A 29 7.60 9.73 24.55
CA ARG A 29 8.64 9.14 23.71
C ARG A 29 10.03 9.71 23.99
N GLU A 30 10.15 11.02 24.21
CA GLU A 30 11.42 11.65 24.59
C GLU A 30 11.90 11.15 25.96
N HIS A 31 11.02 11.14 26.96
CA HIS A 31 11.34 10.57 28.27
C HIS A 31 11.77 9.08 28.16
N PHE A 32 11.08 8.31 27.31
CA PHE A 32 11.43 6.91 27.06
C PHE A 32 12.82 6.78 26.41
N ARG A 33 13.13 7.57 25.39
CA ARG A 33 14.46 7.62 24.75
C ARG A 33 15.55 7.99 25.75
N ASP A 34 15.29 8.97 26.60
CA ASP A 34 16.27 9.45 27.58
C ASP A 34 16.54 8.37 28.64
N SER A 35 15.50 7.62 29.05
CA SER A 35 15.65 6.46 29.94
C SER A 35 16.50 5.33 29.33
N ILE A 36 16.36 5.07 28.03
CA ILE A 36 17.20 4.10 27.30
C ILE A 36 18.64 4.61 27.23
N SER A 37 18.82 5.90 26.92
CA SER A 37 20.14 6.52 26.76
C SER A 37 20.93 6.54 28.07
N ALA A 38 20.28 6.94 29.17
CA ALA A 38 20.87 6.93 30.51
C ALA A 38 21.35 5.52 30.90
N ARG A 39 20.58 4.48 30.56
CA ARG A 39 20.95 3.08 30.81
C ARG A 39 22.14 2.63 29.95
N LYS A 40 22.14 2.95 28.66
CA LYS A 40 23.27 2.63 27.76
C LYS A 40 24.56 3.31 28.22
N ILE A 41 24.48 4.53 28.76
CA ILE A 41 25.60 5.26 29.33
C ILE A 41 26.08 4.59 30.62
N ALA A 42 25.17 4.22 31.54
CA ALA A 42 25.50 3.53 32.78
C ALA A 42 26.20 2.18 32.53
N GLN A 43 25.78 1.42 31.51
CA GLN A 43 26.44 0.17 31.10
C GLN A 43 27.86 0.40 30.56
N ARG A 44 28.12 1.50 29.84
CA ARG A 44 29.43 1.80 29.24
C ARG A 44 30.46 2.33 30.25
N LEU A 45 30.03 2.97 31.32
CA LEU A 45 30.89 3.64 32.31
C LEU A 45 31.43 2.72 33.43
N GLY A 46 31.32 1.39 33.30
CA GLY A 46 32.06 0.45 34.15
C GLY A 46 31.39 0.05 35.47
N GLY A 47 30.09 0.26 35.65
CA GLY A 47 29.33 -0.51 36.63
C GLY A 47 29.00 -1.86 36.02
N GLY A 48 29.49 -2.97 36.61
CA GLY A 48 29.15 -4.33 36.17
C GLY A 48 27.65 -4.50 35.95
N GLU A 49 27.26 -5.47 35.14
CA GLU A 49 25.84 -5.79 34.89
C GLU A 49 25.08 -5.74 36.21
N LEU A 50 24.32 -4.66 36.46
CA LEU A 50 23.59 -4.50 37.72
C LEU A 50 22.53 -5.62 37.89
N PHE A 51 22.23 -6.35 36.80
CA PHE A 51 21.36 -7.54 36.76
C PHE A 51 21.82 -8.50 35.64
N PRO A 52 22.69 -9.49 35.92
CA PRO A 52 23.20 -10.44 34.91
C PRO A 52 22.14 -11.39 34.33
N ASP A 53 20.97 -11.53 34.98
CA ASP A 53 19.94 -12.52 34.60
C ASP A 53 18.71 -11.94 33.86
N ARG A 54 18.75 -10.70 33.36
CA ARG A 54 17.56 -10.09 32.70
C ARG A 54 17.71 -9.92 31.19
N PRO A 55 16.89 -10.60 30.37
CA PRO A 55 16.97 -10.49 28.93
C PRO A 55 16.58 -9.09 28.44
N LEU A 56 17.44 -8.47 27.64
CA LEU A 56 17.14 -7.28 26.85
C LEU A 56 16.05 -7.64 25.83
N SER A 57 14.96 -6.87 25.81
CA SER A 57 13.87 -7.08 24.84
C SER A 57 13.79 -5.89 23.88
N SER A 58 13.51 -6.13 22.60
CA SER A 58 13.02 -5.03 21.76
C SER A 58 11.59 -4.71 22.17
N TRP A 59 11.21 -3.43 22.13
CA TRP A 59 9.84 -2.98 22.41
C TRP A 59 8.82 -3.73 21.54
N GLY A 60 9.22 -4.10 20.32
CA GLY A 60 8.43 -4.91 19.40
C GLY A 60 8.35 -6.41 19.68
N THR A 61 9.19 -6.99 20.55
CA THR A 61 9.28 -8.45 20.77
C THR A 61 9.22 -8.92 22.23
N ALA A 62 8.78 -8.08 23.17
CA ALA A 62 8.68 -8.53 24.57
C ALA A 62 7.59 -9.60 24.81
N ALA A 63 8.10 -10.75 25.28
CA ALA A 63 7.53 -11.97 25.88
C ALA A 63 6.04 -11.99 26.26
N THR A 64 5.46 -13.18 26.03
CA THR A 64 4.23 -13.66 26.67
C THR A 64 4.30 -13.45 28.18
N GLU A 65 3.35 -12.65 28.66
CA GLU A 65 2.75 -12.61 29.99
C GLU A 65 3.66 -12.59 31.26
N GLU A 66 3.41 -11.52 32.03
CA GLU A 66 3.40 -11.44 33.50
C GLU A 66 4.74 -11.31 34.28
N ASP A 67 4.82 -10.21 35.02
CA ASP A 67 5.63 -9.94 36.22
C ASP A 67 7.14 -9.63 36.20
N ALA A 68 7.79 -9.37 35.06
CA ALA A 68 9.14 -8.79 35.06
C ALA A 68 9.24 -7.45 34.32
N SER A 69 9.90 -6.46 34.94
CA SER A 69 10.21 -5.16 34.32
C SER A 69 11.06 -5.35 33.06
N THR A 70 10.41 -5.47 31.90
CA THR A 70 11.09 -5.67 30.62
C THR A 70 11.81 -4.40 30.21
N TYR A 71 13.09 -4.52 29.83
CA TYR A 71 13.92 -3.41 29.40
C TYR A 71 13.98 -3.35 27.87
N TYR A 72 13.89 -2.14 27.32
CA TYR A 72 13.76 -1.89 25.89
C TYR A 72 15.03 -1.31 25.27
N THR A 73 15.45 -1.81 24.12
CA THR A 73 16.65 -1.35 23.38
C THR A 73 16.38 -0.21 22.39
N ASP A 74 15.13 -0.15 21.92
CA ASP A 74 14.69 0.67 20.78
C ASP A 74 13.62 1.69 21.20
N VAL A 75 13.63 2.85 20.55
CA VAL A 75 12.63 3.90 20.79
C VAL A 75 11.39 3.61 19.93
N PRO A 76 10.17 3.58 20.51
CA PRO A 76 8.95 3.31 19.78
C PRO A 76 8.74 4.31 18.63
N LYS A 77 8.24 3.82 17.49
CA LYS A 77 7.75 4.70 16.41
C LYS A 77 6.33 5.15 16.74
N ILE A 78 5.92 6.29 16.22
CA ILE A 78 4.53 6.76 16.31
C ILE A 78 3.94 6.74 14.90
N ILE A 79 2.82 6.05 14.72
CA ILE A 79 1.98 6.16 13.54
C ILE A 79 0.81 7.06 13.91
N TYR A 80 0.69 8.18 13.21
CA TYR A 80 -0.48 9.05 13.29
C TYR A 80 -1.31 8.86 12.03
N ALA A 81 -2.49 8.29 12.19
CA ALA A 81 -3.41 8.10 11.10
C ALA A 81 -4.60 9.06 11.19
N SER A 82 -5.04 9.57 10.05
CA SER A 82 -6.22 10.45 9.92
C SER A 82 -7.06 10.05 8.71
N ARG A 83 -8.29 10.55 8.59
CA ARG A 83 -9.16 10.25 7.44
C ARG A 83 -8.61 10.84 6.14
N THR A 84 -8.17 12.09 6.15
CA THR A 84 -7.76 12.80 4.93
C THR A 84 -6.35 13.36 5.01
N HIS A 85 -5.71 13.53 3.86
CA HIS A 85 -4.40 14.18 3.79
C HIS A 85 -4.46 15.66 4.20
N SER A 86 -5.59 16.35 3.98
CA SER A 86 -5.77 17.73 4.44
C SER A 86 -5.72 17.85 5.97
N GLN A 87 -6.32 16.90 6.69
CA GLN A 87 -6.20 16.81 8.15
C GLN A 87 -4.74 16.58 8.54
N LEU A 88 -4.05 15.60 7.94
CA LEU A 88 -2.64 15.35 8.23
C LEU A 88 -1.77 16.61 8.04
N THR A 89 -1.98 17.36 6.95
CA THR A 89 -1.28 18.61 6.68
C THR A 89 -1.54 19.66 7.77
N GLN A 90 -2.78 19.79 8.23
CA GLN A 90 -3.14 20.69 9.33
C GLN A 90 -2.41 20.29 10.62
N VAL A 91 -2.43 19.00 10.97
CA VAL A 91 -1.77 18.47 12.17
C VAL A 91 -0.26 18.73 12.12
N ILE A 92 0.38 18.53 10.96
CA ILE A 92 1.81 18.82 10.78
C ILE A 92 2.10 20.31 10.94
N LYS A 93 1.23 21.19 10.45
CA LYS A 93 1.36 22.64 10.61
C LYS A 93 1.27 23.04 12.09
N GLU A 94 0.34 22.45 12.83
CA GLU A 94 0.20 22.69 14.28
C GLU A 94 1.40 22.13 15.06
N LEU A 95 1.89 20.94 14.71
CA LEU A 95 3.08 20.34 15.31
C LEU A 95 4.32 21.23 15.16
N LYS A 96 4.48 21.91 14.01
CA LYS A 96 5.58 22.87 13.78
C LYS A 96 5.57 24.05 14.76
N ASN A 97 4.41 24.39 15.31
CA ASN A 97 4.27 25.47 16.30
C ASN A 97 4.60 25.02 17.74
N THR A 98 4.92 23.74 17.97
CA THR A 98 5.32 23.22 19.29
C THR A 98 6.83 23.32 19.51
N VAL A 99 7.30 22.94 20.70
CA VAL A 99 8.74 22.79 21.00
C VAL A 99 9.35 21.51 20.42
N TYR A 100 8.52 20.51 20.10
CA TYR A 100 8.98 19.21 19.62
C TYR A 100 9.50 19.29 18.19
N ARG A 101 10.59 18.57 17.91
CA ARG A 101 11.21 18.48 16.57
C ARG A 101 11.47 17.02 16.18
N PRO A 102 10.43 16.17 16.11
CA PRO A 102 10.59 14.79 15.67
C PRO A 102 10.95 14.72 14.19
N LYS A 103 11.61 13.65 13.77
CA LYS A 103 11.73 13.28 12.36
C LYS A 103 10.36 12.82 11.85
N ILE A 104 9.76 13.61 10.96
CA ILE A 104 8.43 13.30 10.42
C ILE A 104 8.53 12.69 9.02
N CYS A 105 7.65 11.75 8.73
CA CYS A 105 7.42 11.21 7.39
C CYS A 105 5.93 11.26 7.09
N VAL A 106 5.55 11.66 5.87
CA VAL A 106 4.15 11.67 5.42
C VAL A 106 4.02 10.68 4.27
N LEU A 107 3.16 9.68 4.44
CA LEU A 107 2.80 8.74 3.40
C LEU A 107 1.49 9.17 2.75
N GLY A 108 1.44 9.07 1.42
CA GLY A 108 0.28 9.45 0.62
C GLY A 108 0.23 8.68 -0.69
N SER A 109 -0.84 8.90 -1.47
CA SER A 109 -1.01 8.27 -2.78
C SER A 109 -0.14 8.95 -3.83
N ARG A 110 0.01 8.32 -5.00
CA ARG A 110 0.65 8.97 -6.15
C ARG A 110 -0.13 10.20 -6.60
N GLU A 111 -1.45 10.14 -6.55
CA GLU A 111 -2.34 11.27 -6.86
C GLU A 111 -1.99 12.51 -6.03
N GLN A 112 -1.66 12.32 -4.75
CA GLN A 112 -1.33 13.40 -3.82
C GLN A 112 0.13 13.86 -3.90
N LEU A 113 1.07 12.92 -4.06
CA LEU A 113 2.50 13.18 -3.93
C LEU A 113 3.26 13.28 -5.26
N CYS A 114 2.65 12.92 -6.39
CA CYS A 114 3.33 12.98 -7.69
C CYS A 114 3.48 14.43 -8.16
N ILE A 115 4.70 14.78 -8.54
CA ILE A 115 5.08 16.09 -9.09
C ILE A 115 5.43 16.01 -10.59
N ASN A 116 5.43 14.81 -11.18
CA ASN A 116 5.67 14.65 -12.61
C ASN A 116 4.43 15.10 -13.40
N PRO A 117 4.52 16.15 -14.25
CA PRO A 117 3.36 16.73 -14.92
C PRO A 117 2.66 15.76 -15.86
N GLU A 118 3.40 14.87 -16.53
CA GLU A 118 2.81 13.89 -17.46
C GLU A 118 1.97 12.85 -16.73
N VAL A 119 2.40 12.44 -15.53
CA VAL A 119 1.65 11.49 -14.70
C VAL A 119 0.50 12.20 -14.00
N LYS A 120 0.74 13.39 -13.43
CA LYS A 120 -0.23 14.13 -12.62
C LYS A 120 -1.45 14.60 -13.42
N ARG A 121 -1.31 14.81 -14.73
CA ARG A 121 -2.42 15.21 -15.61
C ARG A 121 -3.43 14.09 -15.87
N LEU A 122 -3.08 12.83 -15.60
CA LEU A 122 -3.99 11.70 -15.81
C LEU A 122 -5.08 11.70 -14.73
N GLU A 123 -6.35 11.65 -15.14
CA GLU A 123 -7.50 11.65 -14.22
C GLU A 123 -7.70 10.29 -13.54
N SER A 124 -7.38 9.18 -14.23
CA SER A 124 -7.52 7.83 -13.69
C SER A 124 -6.33 7.46 -12.79
N ASN A 125 -6.63 7.08 -11.54
CA ASN A 125 -5.66 6.57 -10.57
C ASN A 125 -4.87 5.37 -11.09
N HIS A 126 -5.51 4.45 -11.81
CA HIS A 126 -4.85 3.29 -12.41
C HIS A 126 -3.82 3.72 -13.46
N MET A 127 -4.19 4.67 -14.33
CA MET A 127 -3.29 5.21 -15.36
C MET A 127 -2.11 5.97 -14.76
N GLN A 128 -2.34 6.73 -13.68
CA GLN A 128 -1.26 7.38 -12.93
C GLN A 128 -0.25 6.35 -12.38
N ILE A 129 -0.75 5.28 -11.76
CA ILE A 129 0.10 4.21 -11.19
C ILE A 129 0.89 3.53 -12.30
N TYR A 130 0.22 3.15 -13.39
CA TYR A 130 0.84 2.49 -14.53
C TYR A 130 1.93 3.35 -15.16
N MET A 131 1.61 4.58 -15.59
CA MET A 131 2.56 5.49 -16.22
C MET A 131 3.75 5.81 -15.30
N CYS A 132 3.50 5.95 -13.99
CA CYS A 132 4.56 6.12 -13.00
C CYS A 132 5.51 4.91 -12.97
N ARG A 133 4.98 3.69 -12.91
CA ARG A 133 5.78 2.45 -12.92
C ARG A 133 6.59 2.33 -14.21
N THR A 134 5.96 2.54 -15.37
CA THR A 134 6.62 2.47 -16.68
C THR A 134 7.78 3.46 -16.78
N LYS A 135 7.59 4.72 -16.38
CA LYS A 135 8.66 5.73 -16.38
C LYS A 135 9.75 5.45 -15.36
N VAL A 136 9.43 4.81 -14.24
CA VAL A 136 10.44 4.40 -13.25
C VAL A 136 11.29 3.25 -13.80
N MET A 137 10.66 2.23 -14.39
CA MET A 137 11.35 1.08 -14.99
C MET A 137 12.26 1.49 -16.15
N SER A 138 11.79 2.39 -17.02
CA SER A 138 12.59 2.92 -18.13
C SER A 138 13.56 4.03 -17.73
N ARG A 139 13.66 4.37 -16.44
CA ARG A 139 14.44 5.50 -15.90
C ARG A 139 14.12 6.86 -16.56
N ALA A 140 12.93 7.01 -17.15
CA ALA A 140 12.47 8.25 -17.77
C ALA A 140 11.93 9.28 -16.76
N CYS A 141 11.73 8.91 -15.49
CA CYS A 141 11.26 9.84 -14.45
C CYS A 141 12.43 10.57 -13.78
N HIS A 142 12.70 11.81 -14.20
CA HIS A 142 13.76 12.67 -13.63
C HIS A 142 13.69 12.76 -12.09
N PHE A 143 12.49 12.99 -11.54
CA PHE A 143 12.30 13.11 -10.09
C PHE A 143 12.63 11.82 -9.33
N TYR A 144 12.33 10.65 -9.89
CA TYR A 144 12.64 9.38 -9.24
C TYR A 144 14.15 9.12 -9.26
N ASN A 145 14.81 9.41 -10.37
CA ASN A 145 16.25 9.18 -10.52
C ASN A 145 17.08 9.99 -9.50
N ASN A 146 16.58 11.13 -9.04
CA ASN A 146 17.24 11.96 -8.03
C ASN A 146 17.04 11.49 -6.58
N VAL A 147 16.17 10.48 -6.33
CA VAL A 147 15.84 10.02 -4.98
C VAL A 147 17.07 9.45 -4.26
N GLU A 148 17.86 8.59 -4.92
CA GLU A 148 19.04 7.98 -4.30
C GLU A 148 20.10 9.02 -3.91
N GLY A 149 20.33 10.02 -4.77
CA GLY A 149 21.25 11.12 -4.51
C GLY A 149 20.82 11.95 -3.30
N GLU A 150 19.52 12.24 -3.16
CA GLU A 150 18.99 12.98 -2.00
C GLU A 150 19.07 12.18 -0.70
N LEU A 151 18.82 10.87 -0.73
CA LEU A 151 19.00 10.01 0.46
C LEU A 151 20.46 10.03 0.97
N GLY A 152 21.42 10.06 0.04
CA GLY A 152 22.83 10.20 0.37
C GLY A 152 23.13 11.54 1.06
N ARG A 153 22.61 12.65 0.52
CA ARG A 153 22.75 14.00 1.11
C ARG A 153 22.11 14.09 2.49
N GLU A 154 20.93 13.53 2.68
CA GLU A 154 20.24 13.54 3.97
C GLU A 154 20.99 12.73 5.03
N SER A 155 21.53 11.57 4.65
CA SER A 155 22.35 10.75 5.54
C SER A 155 23.62 11.48 5.99
N GLN A 156 24.24 12.25 5.09
CA GLN A 156 25.40 13.10 5.41
C GLN A 156 25.00 14.31 6.28
N ALA A 157 23.88 14.96 6.00
CA ALA A 157 23.37 16.08 6.81
C ALA A 157 22.98 15.65 8.24
N LEU A 158 22.48 14.42 8.40
CA LEU A 158 22.21 13.82 9.70
C LEU A 158 23.52 13.55 10.48
N ALA A 159 24.58 13.13 9.79
CA ALA A 159 25.90 12.91 10.39
C ALA A 159 26.60 14.23 10.77
N SER A 160 26.39 15.31 10.01
CA SER A 160 26.98 16.63 10.27
C SER A 160 26.20 17.49 11.27
N GLY A 161 24.99 17.08 11.68
CA GLY A 161 24.18 17.78 12.67
C GLY A 161 23.42 19.01 12.14
N ASP A 162 23.48 19.30 10.84
CA ASP A 162 22.79 20.43 10.22
C ASP A 162 21.28 20.14 10.10
N LYS A 163 20.46 21.00 10.71
CA LYS A 163 19.00 20.87 10.78
C LYS A 163 18.27 21.78 9.78
N SER A 164 18.98 22.64 9.06
CA SER A 164 18.40 23.74 8.28
C SER A 164 17.91 23.36 6.87
N ALA A 165 18.39 22.25 6.30
CA ALA A 165 18.11 21.86 4.90
C ALA A 165 16.85 20.96 4.70
N ARG A 166 16.18 20.53 5.77
CA ARG A 166 15.39 19.29 5.79
C ARG A 166 13.90 19.40 5.41
N GLN A 167 13.47 20.29 4.52
CA GLN A 167 12.10 20.15 3.99
C GLN A 167 11.80 20.93 2.72
N ARG A 168 12.44 22.09 2.54
CA ARG A 168 12.05 23.03 1.48
C ARG A 168 12.63 22.74 0.09
N SER A 169 13.62 21.86 -0.03
CA SER A 169 14.33 21.64 -1.31
C SER A 169 13.91 20.38 -2.07
N TRP A 170 13.14 19.48 -1.46
CA TRP A 170 12.85 18.17 -2.07
C TRP A 170 11.68 18.20 -3.04
N GLU A 171 10.71 19.07 -2.79
CA GLU A 171 9.45 19.18 -3.55
C GLU A 171 9.69 19.59 -5.02
N GLU A 172 10.87 20.15 -5.34
CA GLU A 172 11.22 20.63 -6.67
C GLU A 172 12.20 19.72 -7.43
N LEU A 173 12.96 18.86 -6.73
CA LEU A 173 14.11 18.14 -7.30
C LEU A 173 13.96 16.62 -7.29
N SER A 174 13.21 16.06 -6.34
CA SER A 174 13.12 14.60 -6.15
C SER A 174 11.69 14.12 -5.91
N CYS A 175 11.41 12.86 -6.24
CA CYS A 175 10.07 12.30 -6.17
C CYS A 175 9.59 12.14 -4.72
N PRO A 176 8.58 12.91 -4.26
CA PRO A 176 8.14 12.87 -2.87
C PRO A 176 7.53 11.52 -2.47
N TYR A 177 6.85 10.86 -3.41
CA TYR A 177 6.25 9.54 -3.20
C TYR A 177 7.29 8.46 -2.87
N TYR A 178 8.39 8.37 -3.62
CA TYR A 178 9.43 7.37 -3.35
C TYR A 178 10.35 7.80 -2.21
N LEU A 179 10.64 9.09 -2.08
CA LEU A 179 11.46 9.63 -0.98
C LEU A 179 10.83 9.35 0.39
N SER A 180 9.54 9.67 0.56
CA SER A 180 8.82 9.39 1.82
C SER A 180 8.84 7.89 2.18
N ARG A 181 8.66 7.01 1.20
CA ARG A 181 8.73 5.55 1.40
C ARG A 181 10.10 5.06 1.86
N SER A 182 11.18 5.69 1.42
CA SER A 182 12.53 5.34 1.85
C SER A 182 12.86 5.92 3.23
N LEU A 183 12.39 7.15 3.53
CA LEU A 183 12.65 7.84 4.80
C LEU A 183 11.81 7.32 5.97
N LYS A 184 10.69 6.62 5.70
CA LYS A 184 9.79 6.08 6.74
C LYS A 184 10.54 5.27 7.83
N GLN A 185 11.64 4.60 7.48
CA GLN A 185 12.36 3.75 8.44
C GLN A 185 13.09 4.56 9.51
N GLN A 186 13.51 5.77 9.16
CA GLN A 186 14.25 6.68 10.03
C GLN A 186 13.34 7.69 10.75
N ALA A 187 12.03 7.65 10.46
CA ALA A 187 11.06 8.57 11.02
C ALA A 187 10.72 8.21 12.48
N ASP A 188 10.55 9.26 13.28
CA ASP A 188 10.02 9.19 14.63
C ASP A 188 8.49 9.13 14.61
N VAL A 189 7.87 9.91 13.71
CA VAL A 189 6.43 10.00 13.50
C VAL A 189 6.11 9.79 12.02
N ILE A 190 5.20 8.87 11.73
CA ILE A 190 4.71 8.60 10.38
C ILE A 190 3.23 9.03 10.31
N PHE A 191 2.95 10.03 9.48
CA PHE A 191 1.61 10.48 9.15
C PHE A 191 1.10 9.71 7.93
N MET A 192 -0.08 9.10 8.00
CA MET A 192 -0.68 8.36 6.88
C MET A 192 -2.21 8.38 6.95
N PRO A 193 -2.95 8.12 5.86
CA PRO A 193 -4.38 7.94 5.96
C PRO A 193 -4.74 6.56 6.55
N TYR A 194 -5.91 6.42 7.18
CA TYR A 194 -6.30 5.15 7.82
C TYR A 194 -6.28 3.95 6.88
N ASN A 195 -6.64 4.14 5.61
CA ASN A 195 -6.68 3.04 4.64
C ASN A 195 -5.32 2.35 4.51
N TYR A 196 -4.21 3.09 4.63
CA TYR A 196 -2.87 2.50 4.57
C TYR A 196 -2.55 1.59 5.75
N LEU A 197 -3.23 1.83 6.87
CA LEU A 197 -3.11 1.04 8.09
C LEU A 197 -4.15 -0.07 8.17
N LEU A 198 -5.38 0.12 7.69
CA LEU A 198 -6.49 -0.84 7.86
C LEU A 198 -6.58 -1.84 6.71
N ASP A 199 -6.35 -1.42 5.47
CA ASP A 199 -6.30 -2.33 4.33
C ASP A 199 -5.00 -3.15 4.34
N SER A 200 -5.13 -4.48 4.33
CA SER A 200 -4.01 -5.39 4.34
C SER A 200 -3.14 -5.28 3.09
N LYS A 201 -3.70 -4.98 1.92
CA LYS A 201 -2.96 -4.84 0.66
C LYS A 201 -2.08 -3.60 0.73
N SER A 202 -2.65 -2.48 1.18
CA SER A 202 -1.93 -1.23 1.40
C SER A 202 -0.84 -1.37 2.46
N ARG A 203 -1.11 -2.01 3.61
CA ARG A 203 -0.08 -2.27 4.64
C ARG A 203 1.13 -3.02 4.09
N LYS A 204 0.90 -4.09 3.33
CA LYS A 204 1.95 -4.91 2.69
C LYS A 204 2.70 -4.09 1.63
N SER A 205 1.98 -3.40 0.74
CA SER A 205 2.55 -2.51 -0.28
C SER A 205 3.50 -1.46 0.33
N HIS A 206 3.12 -0.90 1.48
CA HIS A 206 3.91 0.10 2.18
C HIS A 206 4.94 -0.47 3.14
N ASN A 207 5.10 -1.80 3.24
CA ASN A 207 6.02 -2.48 4.17
C ASN A 207 6.01 -1.82 5.56
N LEU A 208 4.81 -1.68 6.14
CA LEU A 208 4.60 -1.08 7.46
C LEU A 208 4.78 -2.14 8.54
N ASP A 209 5.73 -1.92 9.45
CA ASP A 209 5.90 -2.74 10.65
C ASP A 209 5.20 -2.07 11.84
N LEU A 210 4.21 -2.76 12.40
CA LEU A 210 3.47 -2.31 13.58
C LEU A 210 4.12 -2.76 14.88
N LYS A 211 5.12 -3.65 14.83
CA LYS A 211 5.82 -4.12 16.02
C LYS A 211 6.54 -2.96 16.69
N GLY A 212 6.20 -2.76 17.95
CA GLY A 212 6.84 -1.72 18.75
C GLY A 212 6.46 -0.30 18.31
N THR A 213 5.26 -0.13 17.77
CA THR A 213 4.75 1.15 17.30
C THR A 213 3.56 1.58 18.15
N VAL A 214 3.50 2.87 18.49
CA VAL A 214 2.29 3.50 19.03
C VAL A 214 1.44 3.97 17.86
N VAL A 215 0.22 3.44 17.76
CA VAL A 215 -0.72 3.81 16.71
C VAL A 215 -1.75 4.77 17.29
N ILE A 216 -1.90 5.92 16.65
CA ILE A 216 -2.91 6.93 16.95
C ILE A 216 -3.86 6.99 15.77
N LEU A 217 -5.12 6.64 16.01
CA LEU A 217 -6.22 6.92 15.09
C LEU A 217 -6.90 8.20 15.58
N ASP A 218 -6.66 9.33 14.92
CA ASP A 218 -7.48 10.53 15.14
C ASP A 218 -8.90 10.28 14.59
N GLU A 219 -9.91 11.10 14.88
CA GLU A 219 -11.23 11.10 14.20
C GLU A 219 -11.82 9.70 13.86
N ALA A 220 -11.69 8.75 14.79
CA ALA A 220 -11.88 7.32 14.54
C ALA A 220 -13.36 6.88 14.35
N HIS A 221 -14.30 7.82 14.35
CA HIS A 221 -15.72 7.54 14.15
C HIS A 221 -16.05 6.94 12.77
N ASN A 222 -15.16 7.08 11.78
CA ASN A 222 -15.32 6.51 10.43
C ASN A 222 -14.58 5.18 10.24
N VAL A 223 -13.95 4.63 11.27
CA VAL A 223 -13.11 3.42 11.13
C VAL A 223 -13.95 2.21 10.73
N GLU A 224 -15.13 2.04 11.32
CA GLU A 224 -16.06 0.95 10.97
C GLU A 224 -16.43 0.98 9.49
N LYS A 225 -17.00 2.10 9.03
CA LYS A 225 -17.38 2.29 7.63
C LYS A 225 -16.20 2.07 6.67
N LEU A 226 -15.00 2.51 7.03
CA LEU A 226 -13.82 2.29 6.21
C LEU A 226 -13.42 0.82 6.14
N CYS A 227 -13.55 0.06 7.24
CA CYS A 227 -13.33 -1.37 7.24
C CYS A 227 -14.37 -2.11 6.38
N GLU A 228 -15.64 -1.71 6.46
CA GLU A 228 -16.72 -2.23 5.61
C GLU A 228 -16.44 -1.96 4.12
N GLU A 229 -16.14 -0.70 3.77
CA GLU A 229 -15.80 -0.29 2.40
C GLU A 229 -14.55 -1.02 1.87
N SER A 230 -13.56 -1.31 2.73
CA SER A 230 -12.33 -2.01 2.33
C SER A 230 -12.52 -3.52 2.12
N ALA A 231 -13.56 -4.10 2.72
CA ALA A 231 -13.89 -5.53 2.61
C ALA A 231 -15.03 -5.79 1.61
N SER A 232 -15.66 -4.74 1.09
CA SER A 232 -16.78 -4.82 0.16
C SER A 232 -16.31 -4.58 -1.27
N PHE A 233 -17.00 -5.19 -2.23
CA PHE A 233 -16.80 -4.91 -3.64
C PHE A 233 -18.15 -5.02 -4.35
N ASP A 234 -18.28 -4.27 -5.45
CA ASP A 234 -19.40 -4.38 -6.36
C ASP A 234 -18.94 -5.05 -7.64
N LEU A 235 -19.66 -6.02 -8.18
CA LEU A 235 -19.36 -6.62 -9.48
C LEU A 235 -20.56 -6.40 -10.40
N THR A 236 -20.40 -5.57 -11.42
CA THR A 236 -21.49 -5.27 -12.38
C THR A 236 -21.35 -6.12 -13.64
N PRO A 237 -22.44 -6.35 -14.40
CA PRO A 237 -22.36 -7.01 -15.71
C PRO A 237 -21.39 -6.30 -16.67
N TYR A 238 -21.31 -4.97 -16.59
CA TYR A 238 -20.37 -4.19 -17.37
C TYR A 238 -18.90 -4.51 -17.04
N ASP A 239 -18.58 -4.76 -15.77
CA ASP A 239 -17.22 -5.13 -15.36
C ASP A 239 -16.82 -6.48 -15.96
N LEU A 240 -17.73 -7.46 -15.97
CA LEU A 240 -17.49 -8.77 -16.58
C LEU A 240 -17.38 -8.67 -18.10
N ALA A 241 -18.31 -7.99 -18.76
CA ALA A 241 -18.31 -7.80 -20.20
C ALA A 241 -17.02 -7.10 -20.68
N SER A 242 -16.63 -6.00 -20.03
CA SER A 242 -15.38 -5.29 -20.37
C SER A 242 -14.13 -6.15 -20.18
N ALA A 243 -14.13 -7.05 -19.18
CA ALA A 243 -13.03 -7.99 -18.98
C ALA A 243 -12.96 -9.07 -20.07
N VAL A 244 -14.12 -9.62 -20.47
CA VAL A 244 -14.23 -10.61 -21.55
C VAL A 244 -13.85 -10.00 -22.90
N ASP A 245 -14.24 -8.75 -23.17
CA ASP A 245 -13.87 -8.02 -24.38
C ASP A 245 -12.35 -7.79 -24.43
N ALA A 246 -11.75 -7.35 -23.31
CA ALA A 246 -10.30 -7.17 -23.23
C ALA A 246 -9.54 -8.49 -23.51
N LEU A 247 -10.01 -9.63 -22.98
CA LEU A 247 -9.43 -10.95 -23.28
C LEU A 247 -9.62 -11.35 -24.74
N SER A 248 -10.74 -10.98 -25.36
CA SER A 248 -11.01 -11.28 -26.77
C SER A 248 -10.01 -10.58 -27.68
N VAL A 249 -9.69 -9.31 -27.40
CA VAL A 249 -8.66 -8.58 -28.13
C VAL A 249 -7.30 -9.28 -28.00
N VAL A 250 -6.92 -9.69 -26.79
CA VAL A 250 -5.65 -10.39 -26.55
C VAL A 250 -5.59 -11.73 -27.29
N LEU A 251 -6.70 -12.49 -27.30
CA LEU A 251 -6.78 -13.75 -28.04
C LEU A 251 -6.61 -13.55 -29.55
N GLU A 252 -7.30 -12.56 -30.12
CA GLU A 252 -7.18 -12.25 -31.55
C GLU A 252 -5.76 -11.81 -31.93
N ASP A 253 -5.11 -11.03 -31.06
CA ASP A 253 -3.74 -10.60 -31.26
C ASP A 253 -2.76 -11.77 -31.25
N GLN A 254 -2.87 -12.67 -30.26
CA GLN A 254 -2.01 -13.85 -30.20
C GLN A 254 -2.27 -14.80 -31.38
N ALA A 255 -3.53 -14.97 -31.78
CA ALA A 255 -3.88 -15.81 -32.94
C ALA A 255 -3.27 -15.28 -34.24
N LYS A 256 -3.27 -13.95 -34.44
CA LYS A 256 -2.62 -13.30 -35.58
C LYS A 256 -1.11 -13.52 -35.57
N VAL A 257 -0.46 -13.46 -34.40
CA VAL A 257 0.99 -13.72 -34.30
C VAL A 257 1.32 -15.17 -34.61
N VAL A 258 0.52 -16.12 -34.12
CA VAL A 258 0.71 -17.56 -34.44
C VAL A 258 0.58 -17.79 -35.95
N GLN A 259 -0.48 -17.28 -36.58
CA GLN A 259 -0.67 -17.39 -38.03
C GLN A 259 0.48 -16.73 -38.82
N HIS A 260 0.94 -15.56 -38.38
CA HIS A 260 2.05 -14.87 -39.03
C HIS A 260 3.38 -15.64 -38.87
N ASN A 261 3.58 -16.29 -37.73
CA ASN A 261 4.75 -17.12 -37.47
C ASN A 261 4.73 -18.44 -38.25
N GLU A 262 3.57 -19.05 -38.46
CA GLU A 262 3.41 -20.20 -39.37
C GLU A 262 3.85 -19.81 -40.79
N ILE A 263 3.37 -18.66 -41.29
CA ILE A 263 3.78 -18.13 -42.60
C ILE A 263 5.29 -17.82 -42.62
N ASN A 264 5.81 -17.11 -41.62
CA ASN A 264 7.24 -16.77 -41.58
C ASN A 264 8.14 -18.02 -41.52
N ALA A 265 7.70 -19.08 -40.84
CA ALA A 265 8.39 -20.36 -40.81
C ALA A 265 8.41 -21.05 -42.19
N GLU A 266 7.33 -20.96 -42.97
CA GLU A 266 7.30 -21.45 -44.35
C GLU A 266 8.26 -20.68 -45.27
N PHE A 267 8.49 -19.39 -45.01
CA PHE A 267 9.34 -18.51 -45.81
C PHE A 267 10.75 -18.27 -45.24
N ASN A 268 11.17 -18.98 -44.18
CA ASN A 268 12.45 -18.76 -43.47
C ASN A 268 12.70 -17.27 -43.06
N MET A 269 11.64 -16.59 -42.62
CA MET A 269 11.71 -15.23 -42.08
C MET A 269 11.76 -15.24 -40.55
N ASP A 270 12.20 -14.13 -39.96
CA ASP A 270 12.25 -13.97 -38.50
C ASP A 270 10.85 -14.07 -37.87
N LEU A 271 10.76 -14.81 -36.76
CA LEU A 271 9.53 -15.00 -35.99
C LEU A 271 9.16 -13.71 -35.25
N ALA A 272 7.91 -13.30 -35.36
CA ALA A 272 7.36 -12.21 -34.57
C ALA A 272 7.16 -12.67 -33.12
N THR A 273 7.68 -11.90 -32.16
CA THR A 273 7.43 -12.12 -30.73
C THR A 273 6.27 -11.22 -30.31
N SER A 274 5.23 -11.81 -29.72
CA SER A 274 4.05 -11.07 -29.27
C SER A 274 4.32 -10.25 -28.01
N GLY A 275 5.41 -10.51 -27.28
CA GLY A 275 5.73 -9.85 -26.01
C GLY A 275 4.89 -10.34 -24.82
N LEU A 276 4.03 -11.35 -25.02
CA LEU A 276 3.29 -12.07 -23.98
C LEU A 276 3.75 -13.53 -23.98
N ASP A 277 4.25 -14.00 -22.83
CA ASP A 277 4.73 -15.38 -22.66
C ASP A 277 3.60 -16.27 -22.12
N MET A 278 2.53 -16.40 -22.91
CA MET A 278 1.36 -17.21 -22.57
C MET A 278 0.84 -17.96 -23.79
N GLU A 279 0.42 -19.21 -23.59
CA GLU A 279 -0.21 -20.01 -24.63
C GLU A 279 -1.65 -19.55 -24.92
N LEU A 280 -2.09 -19.67 -26.18
CA LEU A 280 -3.46 -19.35 -26.60
C LEU A 280 -4.51 -20.11 -25.78
N GLU A 281 -4.22 -21.37 -25.42
CA GLU A 281 -5.10 -22.20 -24.61
C GLU A 281 -5.34 -21.61 -23.22
N ASP A 282 -4.32 -21.01 -22.61
CA ASP A 282 -4.42 -20.47 -21.25
C ASP A 282 -5.25 -19.19 -21.23
N ILE A 283 -5.06 -18.31 -22.22
CA ILE A 283 -5.89 -17.11 -22.37
C ILE A 283 -7.35 -17.50 -22.63
N ALA A 284 -7.59 -18.55 -23.42
CA ALA A 284 -8.94 -19.07 -23.68
C ALA A 284 -9.57 -19.69 -22.41
N LYS A 285 -8.80 -20.38 -21.58
CA LYS A 285 -9.26 -20.90 -20.27
C LYS A 285 -9.70 -19.75 -19.36
N ILE A 286 -8.95 -18.65 -19.30
CA ILE A 286 -9.29 -17.48 -18.48
C ILE A 286 -10.59 -16.84 -18.99
N LYS A 287 -10.74 -16.65 -20.30
CA LYS A 287 -11.98 -16.15 -20.88
C LYS A 287 -13.18 -17.06 -20.56
N LYS A 288 -12.98 -18.38 -20.61
CA LYS A 288 -14.00 -19.36 -20.23
C LYS A 288 -14.39 -19.23 -18.75
N ILE A 289 -13.43 -19.05 -17.84
CA ILE A 289 -13.69 -18.82 -16.41
C ILE A 289 -14.59 -17.59 -16.21
N LEU A 290 -14.32 -16.48 -16.90
CA LEU A 290 -15.15 -15.27 -16.77
C LEU A 290 -16.58 -15.46 -17.30
N LEU A 291 -16.73 -16.15 -18.43
CA LEU A 291 -18.05 -16.48 -18.98
C LEU A 291 -18.84 -17.45 -18.06
N GLN A 292 -18.14 -18.38 -17.40
CA GLN A 292 -18.76 -19.26 -16.41
C GLN A 292 -19.18 -18.49 -15.16
N LEU A 293 -18.39 -17.49 -14.74
CA LEU A 293 -18.76 -16.61 -13.63
C LEU A 293 -20.00 -15.77 -13.96
N GLU A 294 -20.06 -15.18 -15.15
CA GLU A 294 -21.23 -14.46 -15.65
C GLU A 294 -22.47 -15.37 -15.65
N SER A 295 -22.36 -16.57 -16.23
CA SER A 295 -23.47 -17.54 -16.24
C SER A 295 -23.89 -18.00 -14.84
N ALA A 296 -22.96 -18.10 -13.89
CA ALA A 296 -23.26 -18.48 -12.51
C ALA A 296 -23.99 -17.36 -11.76
N ILE A 297 -23.66 -16.10 -12.04
CA ILE A 297 -24.34 -14.93 -11.49
C ILE A 297 -25.75 -14.80 -12.07
N ASP A 298 -25.90 -14.97 -13.38
CA ASP A 298 -27.19 -14.90 -14.08
C ASP A 298 -28.16 -16.01 -13.65
N ALA A 299 -27.64 -17.16 -13.22
CA ALA A 299 -28.44 -18.26 -12.71
C ALA A 299 -29.05 -18.00 -11.32
N VAL A 300 -28.69 -16.91 -10.65
CA VAL A 300 -29.20 -16.57 -9.32
C VAL A 300 -30.61 -15.98 -9.44
N GLU A 301 -31.62 -16.74 -9.01
CA GLU A 301 -33.04 -16.34 -9.08
C GLU A 301 -33.37 -15.19 -8.12
N LEU A 302 -33.61 -13.99 -8.67
CA LEU A 302 -34.01 -12.80 -7.91
C LEU A 302 -35.44 -12.90 -7.38
N SER A 303 -35.64 -12.40 -6.16
CA SER A 303 -36.96 -12.25 -5.54
C SER A 303 -37.87 -11.35 -6.39
N PRO A 304 -39.17 -11.66 -6.56
CA PRO A 304 -40.10 -10.85 -7.35
C PRO A 304 -40.30 -9.41 -6.85
N ASP A 305 -39.95 -9.15 -5.59
CA ASP A 305 -40.23 -7.90 -4.89
C ASP A 305 -39.15 -6.81 -5.11
N ASP A 306 -38.22 -6.98 -6.06
CA ASP A 306 -37.15 -6.03 -6.41
C ASP A 306 -36.19 -5.67 -5.26
N THR A 307 -36.24 -6.43 -4.15
CA THR A 307 -35.41 -6.21 -2.94
C THR A 307 -34.03 -6.88 -3.00
N GLY A 308 -33.70 -7.51 -4.14
CA GLY A 308 -32.47 -8.27 -4.31
C GLY A 308 -32.46 -9.58 -3.52
N ILE A 309 -31.27 -10.17 -3.38
CA ILE A 309 -31.04 -11.37 -2.58
C ILE A 309 -29.84 -11.14 -1.66
N THR A 310 -29.99 -11.50 -0.40
CA THR A 310 -28.88 -11.58 0.55
C THR A 310 -28.62 -13.04 0.90
N LYS A 311 -27.37 -13.47 0.79
CA LYS A 311 -26.90 -14.81 1.17
C LYS A 311 -25.86 -14.70 2.27
N GLU A 312 -25.60 -15.81 2.95
CA GLU A 312 -24.49 -15.95 3.88
C GLU A 312 -23.15 -15.67 3.19
N GLY A 313 -22.18 -15.11 3.91
CA GLY A 313 -20.89 -14.73 3.36
C GLY A 313 -20.12 -15.89 2.73
N SER A 314 -20.35 -17.14 3.15
CA SER A 314 -19.72 -18.32 2.55
C SER A 314 -20.16 -18.58 1.10
N TYR A 315 -21.35 -18.12 0.72
CA TYR A 315 -21.92 -18.32 -0.63
C TYR A 315 -21.03 -17.76 -1.74
N ILE A 316 -20.26 -16.71 -1.47
CA ILE A 316 -19.32 -16.14 -2.45
C ILE A 316 -18.29 -17.17 -2.93
N PHE A 317 -17.83 -18.05 -2.04
CA PHE A 317 -16.85 -19.07 -2.38
C PHE A 317 -17.48 -20.17 -3.22
N ASP A 318 -18.74 -20.53 -2.93
CA ASP A 318 -19.49 -21.49 -3.73
C ASP A 318 -19.78 -20.95 -5.13
N LEU A 319 -20.17 -19.67 -5.23
CA LEU A 319 -20.40 -18.98 -6.50
C LEU A 319 -19.13 -18.93 -7.36
N PHE A 320 -17.99 -18.52 -6.77
CA PHE A 320 -16.70 -18.50 -7.48
C PHE A 320 -16.20 -19.91 -7.84
N ALA A 321 -16.46 -20.91 -7.01
CA ALA A 321 -16.09 -22.30 -7.32
C ALA A 321 -16.81 -22.85 -8.56
N GLN A 322 -18.05 -22.41 -8.85
CA GLN A 322 -18.76 -22.79 -10.08
C GLN A 322 -18.01 -22.33 -11.34
N ALA A 323 -17.31 -21.21 -11.25
CA ALA A 323 -16.45 -20.66 -12.30
C ALA A 323 -14.99 -21.15 -12.23
N GLN A 324 -14.69 -22.19 -11.43
CA GLN A 324 -13.32 -22.70 -11.19
C GLN A 324 -12.38 -21.71 -10.49
N ILE A 325 -12.91 -20.68 -9.83
CA ILE A 325 -12.14 -19.74 -9.01
C ILE A 325 -12.12 -20.30 -7.58
N THR A 326 -11.03 -20.97 -7.22
CA THR A 326 -10.84 -21.67 -5.94
C THR A 326 -9.53 -21.25 -5.28
N PHE A 327 -9.31 -21.61 -4.02
CA PHE A 327 -8.03 -21.35 -3.34
C PHE A 327 -6.82 -22.00 -4.04
N GLN A 328 -7.03 -23.10 -4.78
CA GLN A 328 -5.95 -23.78 -5.51
C GLN A 328 -5.63 -23.10 -6.84
N THR A 329 -6.66 -22.60 -7.54
CA THR A 329 -6.50 -21.97 -8.87
C THR A 329 -6.23 -20.47 -8.79
N LYS A 330 -6.56 -19.82 -7.66
CA LYS A 330 -6.43 -18.37 -7.43
C LYS A 330 -5.05 -17.81 -7.80
N SER A 331 -3.96 -18.41 -7.32
CA SER A 331 -2.62 -17.86 -7.54
C SER A 331 -2.24 -17.85 -9.03
N SER A 332 -2.47 -18.96 -9.73
CA SER A 332 -2.20 -19.07 -11.16
C SER A 332 -3.07 -18.11 -11.97
N LEU A 333 -4.36 -17.99 -11.62
CA LEU A 333 -5.27 -17.05 -12.28
C LEU A 333 -4.81 -15.59 -12.11
N LEU A 334 -4.40 -15.20 -10.91
CA LEU A 334 -3.90 -13.85 -10.64
C LEU A 334 -2.61 -13.54 -11.41
N GLU A 335 -1.66 -14.47 -11.46
CA GLU A 335 -0.43 -14.33 -12.23
C GLU A 335 -0.72 -14.15 -13.73
N SER A 336 -1.62 -14.96 -14.29
CA SER A 336 -2.02 -14.83 -15.69
C SER A 336 -2.74 -13.51 -15.98
N LEU A 337 -3.64 -13.07 -15.10
CA LEU A 337 -4.31 -11.76 -15.23
C LEU A 337 -3.29 -10.61 -15.18
N GLU A 338 -2.28 -10.68 -14.32
CA GLU A 338 -1.22 -9.67 -14.24
C GLU A 338 -0.40 -9.58 -15.54
N GLN A 339 -0.04 -10.72 -16.13
CA GLN A 339 0.67 -10.75 -17.42
C GLN A 339 -0.18 -10.16 -18.55
N ILE A 340 -1.47 -10.50 -18.62
CA ILE A 340 -2.41 -9.95 -19.62
C ILE A 340 -2.56 -8.44 -19.44
N LEU A 341 -2.73 -7.97 -18.21
CA LEU A 341 -2.83 -6.54 -17.91
C LEU A 341 -1.55 -5.79 -18.28
N GLN A 342 -0.38 -6.36 -18.00
CA GLN A 342 0.91 -5.78 -18.38
C GLN A 342 1.05 -5.68 -19.90
N TYR A 343 0.67 -6.74 -20.62
CA TYR A 343 0.67 -6.77 -22.08
C TYR A 343 -0.22 -5.69 -22.68
N LEU A 344 -1.48 -5.63 -22.26
CA LEU A 344 -2.45 -4.64 -22.74
C LEU A 344 -1.99 -3.21 -22.47
N SER A 345 -1.36 -2.98 -21.32
CA SER A 345 -0.86 -1.65 -20.96
C SER A 345 0.38 -1.23 -21.78
N SER A 346 1.16 -2.18 -22.28
CA SER A 346 2.39 -1.91 -23.03
C SER A 346 2.16 -1.48 -24.48
N ARG A 347 0.94 -1.63 -25.00
CA ARG A 347 0.59 -1.32 -26.39
C ARG A 347 0.26 0.16 -26.62
N PRO A 348 1.02 0.88 -27.45
CA PRO A 348 0.65 2.23 -27.86
C PRO A 348 -0.48 2.20 -28.91
N GLY A 349 -1.57 2.95 -28.69
CA GLY A 349 -2.55 3.31 -29.72
C GLY A 349 -3.88 2.55 -29.73
N LEU A 350 -4.03 1.46 -28.99
CA LEU A 350 -5.30 0.75 -28.80
C LEU A 350 -5.83 1.03 -27.39
N PHE A 351 -6.90 1.84 -27.29
CA PHE A 351 -7.59 2.10 -26.03
C PHE A 351 -8.52 0.92 -25.73
N VAL A 352 -7.98 -0.14 -25.13
CA VAL A 352 -8.79 -1.26 -24.61
C VAL A 352 -9.21 -0.90 -23.19
N ASN A 353 -10.51 -1.01 -22.89
CA ASN A 353 -10.95 -0.81 -21.53
C ASN A 353 -10.54 -2.02 -20.67
N THR A 354 -9.57 -1.84 -19.78
CA THR A 354 -9.07 -2.88 -18.86
C THR A 354 -9.65 -2.78 -17.45
N SER A 355 -10.64 -1.90 -17.22
CA SER A 355 -11.22 -1.68 -15.89
C SER A 355 -11.78 -2.95 -15.28
N GLY A 356 -12.50 -3.75 -16.07
CA GLY A 356 -13.07 -5.03 -15.63
C GLY A 356 -12.01 -6.04 -15.18
N LEU A 357 -10.93 -6.21 -15.96
CA LEU A 357 -9.83 -7.12 -15.61
C LEU A 357 -9.12 -6.70 -14.32
N HIS A 358 -8.87 -5.40 -14.14
CA HIS A 358 -8.30 -4.89 -12.90
C HIS A 358 -9.20 -5.17 -11.70
N LYS A 359 -10.51 -4.91 -11.85
CA LYS A 359 -11.50 -5.11 -10.79
C LYS A 359 -11.61 -6.59 -10.39
N LEU A 360 -11.64 -7.50 -11.36
CA LEU A 360 -11.65 -8.93 -11.11
C LEU A 360 -10.37 -9.41 -10.41
N SER A 361 -9.21 -8.91 -10.84
CA SER A 361 -7.93 -9.21 -10.17
C SER A 361 -7.94 -8.74 -8.70
N ASP A 362 -8.51 -7.57 -8.44
CA ASP A 362 -8.64 -7.02 -7.08
C ASP A 362 -9.62 -7.82 -6.21
N ILE A 363 -10.74 -8.32 -6.77
CA ILE A 363 -11.74 -9.15 -6.06
C ILE A 363 -11.18 -10.54 -5.72
N ILE A 364 -10.39 -11.12 -6.61
CA ILE A 364 -9.83 -12.48 -6.44
C ILE A 364 -8.67 -12.48 -5.42
N GLN A 365 -7.96 -11.37 -5.25
CA GLN A 365 -6.77 -11.23 -4.37
C GLN A 365 -7.08 -11.44 -2.89
#